data_AF-A0A934QZN5-F1
#
_entry.id   AF-A0A934QZN5-F1
#
_cell.length_a   1.000
_cell.length_b   1.000
_cell.length_c   1.000
_cell.angle_alpha   90.00
_cell.angle_beta   90.00
_cell.angle_gamma   90.00
#
_symmetry.space_group_name_H-M   'P 1'
#
loop_
_entity.id
_entity.type
_entity.pdbx_description
1 polymer ?
#
loop_
_entity_poly.entity_id
_entity_poly.type
_entity_poly.pdbx_seq_one_letter_code
_entity_poly.pdbx_strand_id
1 'polypeptide(L)' 'MPRVSQDHLDARRRQILDGARACFGRHGYEGATVRRLEEATQRSRGAIFHHFRDKESLFLALAEDDAARMG' A
#
# COMPACT_ATOMS: atom_id res chain seq x y z
N MET A 1 -10.23 -21.42 14.03
CA MET A 1 -10.04 -20.05 13.50
C MET A 1 -10.24 -20.08 11.99
N PRO A 2 -11.02 -19.19 11.38
CA PRO A 2 -11.16 -19.19 9.93
C PRO A 2 -9.81 -18.74 9.33
N ARG A 3 -9.27 -19.53 8.39
CA ARG A 3 -8.13 -19.10 7.58
C ARG A 3 -8.63 -17.93 6.73
N VAL A 4 -8.04 -16.75 6.90
CA VAL A 4 -8.29 -15.63 5.98
C VAL A 4 -8.01 -16.14 4.56
N SER A 5 -9.00 -16.09 3.67
CA SER A 5 -8.84 -16.52 2.28
C SER A 5 -7.75 -15.68 1.60
N GLN A 6 -7.05 -16.25 0.63
CA GLN A 6 -6.13 -15.50 -0.21
C GLN A 6 -6.82 -14.27 -0.84
N ASP A 7 -8.07 -14.41 -1.28
CA ASP A 7 -8.84 -13.29 -1.84
C ASP A 7 -8.97 -12.10 -0.89
N HIS A 8 -9.10 -12.36 0.41
CA HIS A 8 -9.17 -11.31 1.42
C HIS A 8 -7.82 -10.62 1.62
N LEU A 9 -6.72 -11.36 1.53
CA LEU A 9 -5.37 -10.78 1.61
C LEU A 9 -5.07 -9.92 0.38
N ASP A 10 -5.48 -10.36 -0.81
CA ASP A 10 -5.28 -9.64 -2.07
C ASP A 10 -6.12 -8.36 -2.13
N ALA A 11 -7.38 -8.42 -1.68
CA ALA A 11 -8.23 -7.23 -1.56
C ALA A 11 -7.62 -6.19 -0.61
N ARG A 12 -7.03 -6.64 0.51
CA ARG A 12 -6.36 -5.75 1.47
C ARG A 12 -5.08 -5.16 0.93
N ARG A 13 -4.29 -5.96 0.19
CA ARG A 13 -3.10 -5.48 -0.50
C ARG A 13 -3.45 -4.38 -1.51
N ARG A 14 -4.49 -4.56 -2.33
CA ARG A 14 -4.98 -3.55 -3.28
C ARG A 14 -5.41 -2.26 -2.60
N GLN A 15 -6.17 -2.34 -1.51
CA GLN A 15 -6.60 -1.14 -0.78
C GLN A 15 -5.41 -0.31 -0.25
N ILE A 16 -4.35 -0.98 0.21
CA ILE A 16 -3.13 -0.29 0.65
C ILE A 16 -2.44 0.40 -0.54
N LEU A 17 -2.34 -0.28 -1.69
CA LEU A 17 -1.75 0.31 -2.90
C LEU A 17 -2.53 1.53 -3.39
N ASP A 18 -3.86 1.49 -3.39
CA ASP A 18 -4.68 2.64 -3.82
C ASP A 18 -4.48 3.87 -2.93
N GLY A 19 -4.43 3.68 -1.60
CA GLY A 19 -4.13 4.77 -0.67
C GLY A 19 -2.69 5.28 -0.79
N ALA A 20 -1.73 4.36 -0.96
CA ALA A 20 -0.32 4.70 -1.16
C ALA A 20 -0.11 5.50 -2.44
N ARG A 21 -0.81 5.15 -3.54
CA ARG A 21 -0.81 5.89 -4.81
C ARG A 21 -1.17 7.35 -4.61
N ALA A 22 -2.25 7.60 -3.89
CA ALA A 22 -2.72 8.95 -3.61
C ALA A 22 -1.77 9.74 -2.68
N CYS A 23 -1.05 9.05 -1.78
CA CYS A 23 -0.09 9.67 -0.87
C CYS A 23 1.22 10.02 -1.58
N PHE A 24 1.83 9.05 -2.29
CA PHE A 24 3.05 9.26 -3.05
C PHE A 24 2.85 10.26 -4.18
N GLY A 25 1.72 10.22 -4.89
CA GLY A 25 1.42 11.20 -5.94
C GLY A 25 1.29 12.63 -5.43
N ARG A 26 0.84 12.84 -4.19
CA ARG A 26 0.70 14.18 -3.59
C ARG A 26 1.94 14.69 -2.89
N HIS A 27 2.72 13.82 -2.27
CA HIS A 27 3.80 14.23 -1.37
C HIS A 27 5.19 13.79 -1.84
N GLY A 28 5.28 13.03 -2.93
CA GLY A 28 6.50 12.36 -3.35
C GLY A 28 6.93 11.25 -2.37
N TYR A 29 8.03 10.59 -2.69
CA TYR A 29 8.56 9.49 -1.87
C TYR A 29 8.97 9.96 -0.47
N GLU A 30 9.72 11.05 -0.37
CA GLU A 30 10.18 11.59 0.92
C GLU A 30 9.03 12.12 1.79
N GLY A 31 8.09 12.84 1.19
CA GLY A 31 6.96 13.44 1.89
C GLY A 31 5.87 12.44 2.31
N ALA A 32 5.83 11.24 1.74
CA ALA A 32 4.92 10.17 2.14
C ALA A 32 5.38 9.51 3.46
N THR A 33 5.21 10.22 4.57
CA THR A 33 5.51 9.71 5.91
C THR A 33 4.57 8.55 6.26
N VAL A 34 4.97 7.70 7.22
CA VAL A 34 4.14 6.59 7.70
C VAL A 34 2.76 7.08 8.15
N ARG A 35 2.71 8.19 8.88
CA ARG A 35 1.44 8.79 9.32
C ARG A 35 0.52 9.16 8.14
N ARG A 36 1.08 9.78 7.09
CA ARG A 36 0.29 10.12 5.88
C ARG A 36 -0.15 8.88 5.13
N LEU A 37 0.67 7.82 5.12
CA LEU A 37 0.27 6.53 4.56
C LEU A 37 -0.87 5.89 5.37
N GLU A 38 -0.83 5.97 6.70
CA GLU A 38 -1.94 5.49 7.55
C GLU A 38 -3.24 6.25 7.27
N GLU A 39 -3.16 7.58 7.17
CA GLU A 39 -4.29 8.46 6.83
C GLU A 39 -4.84 8.17 5.42
N ALA A 40 -3.96 8.00 4.42
CA ALA A 40 -4.37 7.77 3.04
C ALA A 40 -4.93 6.37 2.80
N THR A 41 -4.39 5.35 3.47
CA THR A 41 -4.82 3.95 3.30
C THR A 41 -5.96 3.56 4.25
N GLN A 42 -6.22 4.37 5.28
CA GLN A 42 -7.11 4.04 6.40
C GLN A 42 -6.72 2.72 7.09
N ARG A 43 -5.40 2.46 7.18
CA ARG A 43 -4.80 1.28 7.81
C ARG A 43 -3.70 1.70 8.76
N SER A 44 -3.51 0.95 9.84
CA SER A 44 -2.39 1.19 10.75
C SER A 44 -1.07 0.80 10.10
N ARG A 45 0.03 1.38 10.61
CA ARG A 45 1.41 1.04 10.25
C ARG A 45 1.64 -0.47 10.25
N GLY A 46 1.19 -1.16 11.31
CA GLY A 46 1.33 -2.60 11.42
C GLY A 46 0.58 -3.36 10.34
N ALA A 47 -0.63 -2.90 9.97
CA ALA A 47 -1.40 -3.50 8.89
C ALA A 47 -0.77 -3.25 7.52
N ILE A 48 -0.27 -2.04 7.26
CA ILE A 48 0.45 -1.72 6.02
C ILE A 48 1.69 -2.60 5.91
N PHE A 49 2.52 -2.59 6.96
CA PHE A 49 3.81 -3.24 6.89
C PHE A 49 3.78 -4.76 7.10
N HIS A 50 2.62 -5.31 7.43
CA HIS A 50 2.36 -6.75 7.30
C HIS A 50 2.36 -7.20 5.84
N HIS A 51 1.89 -6.35 4.91
CA HIS A 51 1.86 -6.65 3.47
C HIS A 51 3.11 -6.18 2.72
N PHE A 52 3.78 -5.14 3.21
CA PHE A 52 4.97 -4.53 2.60
C PHE A 52 6.02 -4.30 3.66
N ARG A 53 7.24 -4.80 3.52
CA ARG A 53 8.24 -4.74 4.60
C ARG A 53 8.49 -3.31 5.13
N ASP A 54 8.49 -2.34 4.23
CA ASP A 54 8.85 -0.95 4.48
C ASP A 54 8.25 -0.02 3.40
N LYS A 55 8.55 1.28 3.49
CA LYS A 55 8.08 2.31 2.55
C LYS A 55 8.62 2.08 1.13
N GLU A 56 9.86 1.61 1.00
CA GLU A 56 10.49 1.32 -0.28
C GLU A 56 9.78 0.17 -0.99
N SER A 57 9.56 -0.94 -0.29
CA SER A 57 8.83 -2.10 -0.80
C SER A 57 7.40 -1.74 -1.23
N LEU A 58 6.73 -0.86 -0.49
CA LEU A 58 5.41 -0.36 -0.86
C LEU A 58 5.46 0.52 -2.12
N PHE A 59 6.48 1.38 -2.24
CA PHE A 59 6.67 2.23 -3.41
C PHE A 59 6.97 1.43 -4.68
N LEU A 60 7.87 0.44 -4.60
CA LEU A 60 8.20 -0.45 -5.70
C LEU A 60 6.99 -1.28 -6.14
N ALA A 61 6.27 -1.88 -5.19
CA ALA A 61 5.07 -2.65 -5.51
C ALA A 61 3.97 -1.81 -6.14
N LEU A 62 3.85 -0.52 -5.75
CA LEU A 62 2.96 0.41 -6.44
C LEU A 62 3.44 0.68 -7.86
N ALA A 63 4.73 0.93 -8.08
CA ALA A 63 5.25 1.16 -9.43
C ALA A 63 5.00 -0.04 -10.37
N GLU A 64 5.14 -1.27 -9.86
CA GLU A 64 4.79 -2.49 -10.58
C GLU A 64 3.29 -2.59 -10.89
N ASP A 65 2.41 -2.27 -9.93
CA ASP A 65 0.95 -2.23 -10.12
C ASP A 65 0.53 -1.18 -11.16
N ASP A 66 1.17 0.00 -11.15
CA ASP A 66 0.94 1.07 -12.12
C ASP A 66 1.37 0.66 -13.53
N ALA A 67 2.57 0.07 -13.66
CA ALA A 67 3.08 -0.41 -14.93
C ALA A 67 2.19 -1.50 -15.53
N ALA A 68 1.71 -2.44 -14.70
CA ALA A 68 0.80 -3.50 -15.13
C ALA A 68 -0.59 -3.00 -15.54
N ARG A 69 -1.03 -1.83 -15.04
CA ARG A 69 -2.30 -1.20 -15.43
C ARG A 69 -2.22 -0.42 -16.75
N MET A 70 -1.01 -0.06 -17.18
CA MET A 70 -0.78 0.71 -18.41
C MET A 70 -0.54 -0.17 -19.65
N GLY A 71 -0.30 -1.47 -19.46
CA GLY A 71 -0.20 -2.47 -20.53
C GLY A 71 -1.50 -3.22 -20.75
#